data_AF-A0A1I0EFL4-F1
#
_entry.id   AF-A0A1I0EFL4-F1
#
_cell.length_a   1.000
_cell.length_b   1.000
_cell.length_c   1.000
_cell.angle_alpha   90.00
_cell.angle_beta   90.00
_cell.angle_gamma   90.00
#
_symmetry.space_group_name_H-M   'P 1'
#
loop_
_entity.id
_entity.type
_entity.pdbx_description
1 polymer ?
#
loop_
_entity_poly.entity_id
_entity_poly.type
_entity_poly.pdbx_seq_one_letter_code
_entity_poly.pdbx_strand_id
1 'polypeptide(L)'
;MSNYFIVNRPSNLVVGVIATSYTPTDTQLKMFVLANEQSLAFYDKHLSRDHETLLDIGELMKKSAHVTDQVSEGKTGSAKPVSQRTRAEQSVSVQDREEYILTWIRNHPDADEYDLHDAIGMGIVAARAYLKLYAL
;
A
#
# COMPACT_ATOMS: atom_id res chain seq x y z
N MET A 1 -15.59 -1.83 29.92
CA MET A 1 -14.18 -1.53 29.59
C MET A 1 -14.17 -1.06 28.16
N SER A 2 -13.52 0.06 27.87
CA SER A 2 -13.58 0.69 26.54
C SER A 2 -12.42 0.20 25.68
N ASN A 3 -12.68 -0.03 24.39
CA ASN A 3 -11.67 -0.44 23.43
C ASN A 3 -11.23 0.76 22.59
N TYR A 4 -9.93 0.87 22.34
CA TYR A 4 -9.36 1.92 21.51
C TYR A 4 -8.48 1.31 20.43
N PHE A 5 -8.64 1.77 19.20
CA PHE A 5 -7.68 1.52 18.13
C PHE A 5 -6.42 2.33 18.40
N ILE A 6 -5.27 1.66 18.32
CA ILE A 6 -3.96 2.29 18.33
C ILE A 6 -3.62 2.59 16.88
N VAL A 7 -3.55 3.86 16.51
CA VAL A 7 -3.23 4.32 15.16
C VAL A 7 -1.83 4.91 15.15
N ASN A 8 -0.97 4.45 14.25
CA ASN A 8 0.32 5.07 13.98
C ASN A 8 0.09 6.35 13.16
N ARG A 9 0.35 7.52 13.75
CA ARG A 9 0.06 8.83 13.14
C ARG A 9 0.77 9.05 11.80
N PRO A 10 2.09 8.77 11.66
CA PRO A 10 2.78 8.89 10.37
C PRO A 10 2.22 8.06 9.22
N SER A 11 1.71 6.86 9.50
CA SER A 11 1.28 5.90 8.47
C SER A 11 -0.24 5.74 8.35
N ASN A 12 -1.01 6.30 9.29
CA ASN A 12 -2.47 6.11 9.41
C ASN A 12 -2.93 4.66 9.60
N LEU A 13 -2.00 3.75 9.90
CA LEU A 13 -2.29 2.33 10.08
C LEU A 13 -2.74 2.03 11.51
N VAL A 14 -3.74 1.17 11.63
CA VAL A 14 -4.19 0.59 12.89
C VAL A 14 -3.23 -0.53 13.27
N VAL A 15 -2.42 -0.29 14.30
CA VAL A 15 -1.40 -1.23 14.78
C VAL A 15 -1.90 -2.18 15.85
N GLY A 16 -3.11 -1.97 16.37
CA GLY A 16 -3.74 -2.87 17.33
C GLY A 16 -4.93 -2.24 18.05
N VAL A 17 -5.46 -2.99 19.01
CA VAL A 17 -6.56 -2.57 19.88
C VAL A 17 -6.11 -2.71 21.34
N ILE A 18 -6.43 -1.72 22.16
CA ILE A 18 -6.21 -1.76 23.61
C ILE A 18 -7.54 -1.64 24.35
N ALA A 19 -7.77 -2.54 25.29
CA ALA A 19 -8.88 -2.47 26.24
C ALA A 19 -8.39 -1.78 27.52
N THR A 20 -9.05 -0.70 27.92
CA THR A 20 -8.67 0.07 29.11
C THR A 20 -9.90 0.65 29.82
N SER A 21 -9.75 0.90 31.12
CA SER A 21 -10.75 1.57 31.95
C SER A 21 -10.60 3.10 31.95
N TYR A 22 -9.51 3.63 31.41
CA TYR A 22 -9.22 5.06 31.32
C TYR A 22 -8.97 5.46 29.87
N THR A 23 -9.23 6.74 29.54
CA THR A 23 -8.96 7.29 28.21
C THR A 23 -7.44 7.39 27.98
N PRO A 24 -6.87 6.69 26.98
CA PRO A 24 -5.46 6.84 26.64
C PRO A 24 -5.15 8.25 26.15
N THR A 25 -3.95 8.73 26.46
CA THR A 25 -3.47 10.02 25.97
C THR A 25 -2.73 9.84 24.66
N ASP A 26 -3.11 10.64 23.66
CA ASP A 26 -2.41 10.73 22.39
C ASP A 26 -0.95 11.16 22.54
N THR A 27 -0.11 10.64 21.65
CA THR A 27 1.32 10.98 21.57
C THR A 27 1.66 11.46 20.17
N GLN A 28 2.89 11.92 19.94
CA GLN A 28 3.33 12.32 18.60
C GLN A 28 3.27 11.17 17.58
N LEU A 29 3.47 9.92 18.02
CA LEU A 29 3.53 8.75 17.15
C LEU A 29 2.23 7.93 17.12
N LYS A 30 1.45 7.98 18.21
CA LYS A 30 0.25 7.15 18.38
C LYS A 30 -0.96 8.01 18.70
N MET A 31 -2.05 7.72 18.01
CA MET A 31 -3.39 8.25 18.27
C MET A 31 -4.28 7.12 18.76
N PHE A 32 -5.17 7.42 19.71
CA PHE A 32 -6.11 6.46 20.27
C PHE A 32 -7.54 6.83 19.88
N VAL A 33 -8.16 6.00 19.05
CA VAL A 33 -9.52 6.23 18.56
C VAL A 33 -10.47 5.26 19.25
N LEU A 34 -11.55 5.75 19.85
CA LEU A 34 -12.50 4.89 20.55
C LEU A 34 -13.20 3.97 19.54
N ALA A 35 -13.12 2.67 19.80
CA ALA A 35 -13.66 1.64 18.95
C ALA A 35 -15.07 1.28 19.41
N ASN A 36 -16.07 1.57 18.58
CA ASN A 36 -17.44 1.09 18.79
C ASN A 36 -17.58 -0.35 18.27
N GLU A 37 -18.65 -1.04 18.68
CA GLU A 37 -18.88 -2.45 18.31
C GLU A 37 -18.84 -2.71 16.80
N GLN A 38 -19.38 -1.78 16.00
CA GLN A 38 -19.38 -1.90 14.53
C GLN A 38 -17.96 -1.86 13.94
N SER A 39 -17.13 -0.92 14.40
CA SER A 39 -15.74 -0.79 13.94
C SER A 39 -14.86 -1.95 14.42
N LEU A 40 -15.08 -2.45 15.63
CA LEU A 40 -14.40 -3.65 16.14
C LEU A 40 -14.75 -4.88 15.32
N ALA A 41 -16.03 -5.13 15.07
CA ALA A 41 -16.47 -6.27 14.25
C ALA A 41 -15.90 -6.23 12.84
N PHE A 42 -15.74 -5.03 12.25
CA PHE A 42 -15.08 -4.89 10.95
C PHE A 42 -13.58 -5.19 11.03
N TYR A 43 -12.89 -4.69 12.06
CA TYR A 43 -11.48 -4.95 12.29
C TYR A 43 -11.21 -6.45 12.51
N ASP A 44 -12.02 -7.11 13.34
CA ASP A 44 -11.90 -8.55 13.60
C ASP A 44 -12.16 -9.38 12.32
N LYS A 45 -13.13 -8.95 11.51
CA LYS A 45 -13.39 -9.55 10.20
C LYS A 45 -12.23 -9.34 9.21
N HIS A 46 -11.56 -8.21 9.26
CA HIS A 46 -10.37 -7.95 8.45
C HIS A 46 -9.24 -8.89 8.87
N LEU A 47 -8.91 -8.90 10.18
CA LEU A 47 -7.87 -9.77 10.72
C LEU A 47 -8.11 -11.24 10.39
N SER A 48 -9.34 -11.76 10.56
CA SER A 48 -9.64 -13.16 10.24
C SER A 48 -9.45 -13.54 8.76
N ARG A 49 -9.44 -12.57 7.83
CA ARG A 49 -9.21 -12.79 6.40
C ARG A 49 -7.76 -12.56 5.99
N ASP A 50 -7.13 -11.54 6.58
CA ASP A 50 -5.77 -11.12 6.27
C ASP A 50 -5.12 -10.56 7.55
N HIS A 51 -4.14 -11.30 8.06
CA HIS A 51 -3.44 -10.96 9.30
C HIS A 51 -2.12 -10.20 9.03
N GLU A 52 -1.64 -10.18 7.79
CA GLU A 52 -0.37 -9.56 7.42
C GLU A 52 -0.55 -8.09 7.04
N THR A 53 -1.70 -7.76 6.42
CA THR A 53 -2.00 -6.38 6.01
C THR A 53 -2.67 -5.59 7.14
N LEU A 54 -2.00 -4.53 7.59
CA LEU A 54 -2.56 -3.58 8.54
C LEU A 54 -3.67 -2.75 7.88
N LEU A 55 -4.75 -2.54 8.64
CA LEU A 55 -5.90 -1.75 8.19
C LEU A 55 -5.61 -0.25 8.32
N ASP A 56 -5.94 0.53 7.29
CA ASP A 56 -5.86 1.99 7.33
C ASP A 56 -7.07 2.59 8.08
N ILE A 57 -6.84 3.63 8.90
CA ILE A 57 -7.90 4.29 9.67
C ILE A 57 -8.99 4.90 8.77
N GLY A 58 -8.65 5.34 7.55
CA GLY A 58 -9.59 5.82 6.56
C GLY A 58 -10.56 4.74 6.06
N GLU A 59 -10.16 3.47 6.08
CA GLU A 59 -11.08 2.36 5.80
C GLU A 59 -12.08 2.15 6.93
N LEU A 60 -11.63 2.29 8.18
CA LEU A 60 -12.53 2.29 9.34
C LEU A 60 -13.50 3.47 9.31
N MET A 61 -13.04 4.67 8.94
CA MET A 61 -13.88 5.86 8.78
C MET A 61 -15.01 5.62 7.77
N LYS A 62 -14.72 4.99 6.62
CA LYS A 62 -15.75 4.64 5.62
C LYS A 62 -16.84 3.70 6.16
N LYS A 63 -16.54 2.92 7.20
CA LYS A 63 -17.45 1.92 7.77
C LYS A 63 -18.13 2.38 9.05
N SER A 64 -17.53 3.32 9.78
CA SER A 64 -18.01 3.82 11.06
C SER A 64 -18.00 5.35 11.07
N ALA A 65 -19.21 5.94 11.09
CA ALA A 65 -19.39 7.39 11.25
C ALA A 65 -18.78 7.88 12.57
N HIS A 66 -18.87 7.09 13.63
CA HIS A 66 -18.28 7.39 14.93
C HIS A 66 -16.75 7.57 14.86
N VAL A 67 -16.05 6.68 14.13
CA VAL A 67 -14.61 6.81 13.91
C VAL A 67 -14.31 8.06 13.08
N THR A 68 -15.14 8.35 12.07
CA THR A 68 -15.01 9.56 11.24
C THR A 68 -15.11 10.83 12.08
N ASP A 69 -16.12 10.92 12.93
CA ASP A 69 -16.38 12.12 13.75
C ASP A 69 -15.25 12.36 14.76
N GLN A 70 -14.72 11.30 15.37
CA GLN A 70 -13.60 11.41 16.30
C GLN A 70 -12.29 11.84 15.63
N VAL A 71 -11.95 11.22 14.50
CA VAL A 71 -10.71 11.54 13.77
C VAL A 71 -10.79 12.93 13.14
N SER A 72 -11.98 13.36 12.74
CA SER A 72 -12.18 14.64 12.07
C SER A 72 -12.42 15.81 13.03
N GLU A 73 -12.62 15.57 14.34
CA GLU A 73 -12.94 16.59 15.35
C GLU A 73 -14.12 17.49 14.95
N GLY A 74 -15.10 16.96 14.20
CA GLY A 74 -16.22 17.75 13.66
C GLY A 74 -15.85 18.69 12.49
N LYS A 75 -14.59 18.69 12.03
CA LYS A 75 -14.16 19.41 10.81
C LYS A 75 -14.53 18.58 9.59
N THR A 76 -15.75 18.79 9.08
CA THR A 76 -16.20 18.16 7.84
C THR A 76 -15.68 18.93 6.64
N GLY A 77 -14.55 18.51 6.07
CA GLY A 77 -14.17 18.89 4.70
C GLY A 77 -14.95 18.06 3.68
N SER A 78 -15.14 18.58 2.46
CA SER A 78 -15.69 17.81 1.34
C SER A 78 -14.71 16.74 0.80
N ALA A 79 -13.56 16.57 1.44
CA ALA A 79 -12.54 15.60 1.08
C ALA A 79 -13.06 14.18 1.34
N LYS A 80 -13.38 13.47 0.26
CA LYS A 80 -13.76 12.06 0.32
C LYS A 80 -12.48 11.21 0.32
N PRO A 81 -12.33 10.26 1.25
CA PRO A 81 -11.17 9.36 1.26
C PRO A 81 -11.18 8.51 -0.02
N VAL A 82 -10.23 8.80 -0.93
CA VAL A 82 -10.05 8.05 -2.17
C VAL A 82 -9.38 6.73 -1.82
N SER A 83 -10.04 5.62 -2.16
CA SER A 83 -9.39 4.32 -2.10
C SER A 83 -8.36 4.26 -3.22
N GLN A 84 -7.09 4.50 -2.92
CA GLN A 84 -6.03 4.11 -3.85
C GLN A 84 -5.78 2.61 -3.69
N ARG A 85 -5.79 1.88 -4.80
CA ARG A 85 -5.24 0.53 -4.81
C ARG A 85 -3.73 0.66 -4.61
N THR A 86 -3.25 0.42 -3.41
CA THR A 86 -1.82 0.21 -3.16
C THR A 86 -1.46 -1.07 -3.91
N ARG A 87 -0.82 -0.94 -5.07
CA ARG A 87 -0.20 -2.09 -5.74
C ARG A 87 0.90 -2.54 -4.77
N ALA A 88 0.90 -3.81 -4.40
CA ALA A 88 2.02 -4.38 -3.66
C ALA A 88 3.32 -3.95 -4.35
N GLU A 89 4.29 -3.42 -3.59
CA GLU A 89 5.62 -3.18 -4.13
C GLU A 89 6.06 -4.49 -4.77
N GLN A 90 6.30 -4.46 -6.09
CA GLN A 90 6.91 -5.60 -6.75
C GLN A 90 8.28 -5.75 -6.09
N SER A 91 8.45 -6.82 -5.31
CA SER A 91 9.76 -7.24 -4.86
C SER A 91 10.63 -7.31 -6.10
N VAL A 92 11.59 -6.38 -6.22
CA VAL A 92 12.58 -6.44 -7.28
C VAL A 92 13.37 -7.71 -6.99
N SER A 93 13.04 -8.81 -7.65
CA SER A 93 14.01 -9.89 -7.74
C SER A 93 15.22 -9.26 -8.40
N VAL A 94 16.38 -9.33 -7.76
CA VAL A 94 17.66 -8.98 -8.38
C VAL A 94 17.93 -10.04 -9.45
N GLN A 95 17.10 -10.06 -10.50
CA GLN A 95 17.47 -10.64 -11.76
C GLN A 95 18.50 -9.67 -12.32
N ASP A 96 19.65 -10.20 -12.69
CA ASP A 96 20.63 -9.44 -13.43
C ASP A 96 19.93 -8.88 -14.67
N ARG A 97 19.76 -7.55 -14.67
CA ARG A 97 18.98 -6.86 -15.70
C ARG A 97 19.59 -7.11 -17.07
N GLU A 98 20.91 -7.27 -17.13
CA GLU A 98 21.61 -7.61 -18.36
C GLU A 98 21.25 -9.03 -18.83
N GLU A 99 21.25 -10.02 -17.95
CA GLU A 99 20.87 -11.40 -18.29
C GLU A 99 19.42 -11.48 -18.81
N TYR A 100 18.51 -10.71 -18.21
CA TYR A 100 17.12 -10.62 -18.68
C TYR A 100 17.03 -10.02 -20.09
N ILE A 101 17.74 -8.93 -20.36
CA ILE A 101 17.79 -8.28 -21.68
C ILE A 101 18.38 -9.24 -22.72
N LEU A 102 19.50 -9.89 -22.41
CA LEU A 102 20.15 -10.85 -23.30
C LEU A 102 19.26 -12.04 -23.62
N THR A 103 18.57 -12.58 -22.62
CA THR A 103 17.62 -13.69 -22.80
C THR A 103 16.48 -13.27 -23.70
N TRP A 104 15.95 -12.07 -23.53
CA TRP A 104 14.88 -11.56 -24.37
C TRP A 104 15.34 -11.40 -25.83
N ILE A 105 16.51 -10.83 -26.08
CA ILE A 105 17.08 -10.66 -27.44
C ILE A 105 17.26 -12.01 -28.13
N ARG A 106 17.80 -13.01 -27.43
CA ARG A 106 17.98 -14.38 -27.97
C ARG A 106 16.65 -15.04 -28.38
N ASN A 107 15.57 -14.72 -27.66
CA ASN A 107 14.25 -15.28 -27.93
C ASN A 107 13.48 -14.52 -29.02
N HIS A 108 13.96 -13.35 -29.45
CA HIS A 108 13.33 -12.51 -30.47
C HIS A 108 14.39 -12.00 -31.47
N PRO A 109 14.92 -12.87 -32.34
CA PRO A 109 16.02 -12.52 -33.25
C PRO A 109 15.64 -11.45 -34.29
N ASP A 110 14.36 -11.33 -34.63
CA ASP A 110 13.86 -10.38 -35.62
C ASP A 110 13.35 -9.06 -35.00
N ALA A 111 13.48 -8.90 -33.69
CA ALA A 111 12.99 -7.71 -32.99
C ALA A 111 13.87 -6.48 -33.23
N ASP A 112 13.24 -5.32 -33.37
CA ASP A 112 13.94 -4.05 -33.52
C ASP A 112 14.08 -3.27 -32.19
N GLU A 113 14.73 -2.11 -32.23
CA GLU A 113 14.94 -1.30 -31.03
C GLU A 113 13.65 -0.79 -30.37
N TYR A 114 12.53 -0.73 -31.11
CA TYR A 114 11.23 -0.32 -30.57
C TYR A 114 10.58 -1.48 -29.82
N ASP A 115 10.67 -2.70 -30.36
CA ASP A 115 10.18 -3.90 -29.67
C ASP A 115 10.87 -4.10 -28.31
N LEU A 116 12.20 -3.93 -28.27
CA LEU A 116 12.97 -4.04 -27.03
C LEU A 116 12.70 -2.87 -26.06
N HIS A 117 12.46 -1.66 -26.59
CA HIS A 117 12.03 -0.50 -25.80
C HIS A 117 10.71 -0.79 -25.07
N ASP A 118 9.72 -1.29 -25.81
CA ASP A 118 8.39 -1.57 -25.28
C ASP A 118 8.39 -2.75 -24.28
N ALA A 119 9.17 -3.80 -24.55
CA ALA A 119 9.22 -4.99 -23.70
C ALA A 119 9.90 -4.76 -22.34
N ILE A 120 10.95 -3.93 -22.30
CA ILE A 120 11.80 -3.75 -21.11
C ILE A 120 11.63 -2.36 -20.46
N GLY A 121 11.01 -1.42 -21.17
CA GLY A 121 10.86 -0.03 -20.74
C GLY A 121 12.20 0.71 -20.66
N MET A 122 13.18 0.36 -21.50
CA MET A 122 14.48 1.03 -21.57
C MET A 122 14.50 2.08 -22.68
N GLY A 123 15.28 3.16 -22.60
CA GLY A 123 15.32 4.16 -23.68
C GLY A 123 15.80 3.59 -25.04
N ILE A 124 15.23 4.10 -26.15
CA ILE A 124 15.52 3.65 -27.53
C ILE A 124 17.03 3.61 -27.84
N VAL A 125 17.80 4.59 -27.38
CA VAL A 125 19.26 4.63 -27.59
C VAL A 125 19.96 3.46 -26.93
N ALA A 126 19.53 3.08 -25.72
CA ALA A 126 20.06 1.92 -25.01
C ALA A 126 19.63 0.61 -25.71
N ALA A 127 18.35 0.51 -26.11
CA ALA A 127 17.84 -0.66 -26.84
C ALA A 127 18.65 -0.94 -28.12
N ARG A 128 18.90 0.11 -28.93
CA ARG A 128 19.73 0.01 -30.13
C ARG A 128 21.16 -0.45 -29.82
N ALA A 129 21.76 0.04 -28.74
CA ALA A 129 23.11 -0.38 -28.33
C ALA A 129 23.15 -1.86 -27.94
N TYR A 130 22.15 -2.35 -27.19
CA TYR A 130 22.06 -3.75 -26.82
C TYR A 130 21.84 -4.67 -28.02
N LEU A 131 20.93 -4.33 -28.94
CA LEU A 131 20.75 -5.11 -30.16
C LEU A 131 22.01 -5.13 -31.02
N LYS A 132 22.71 -4.00 -31.16
CA LYS A 132 23.98 -3.96 -31.89
C LYS A 132 25.07 -4.84 -31.28
N LEU A 133 25.08 -5.01 -29.96
CA LEU A 133 26.08 -5.81 -29.26
C LEU A 133 25.74 -7.31 -29.23
N TYR A 134 24.45 -7.65 -29.24
CA TYR A 134 24.00 -8.99 -28.85
C TYR A 134 22.99 -9.65 -29.80
N ALA A 135 22.41 -8.93 -30.76
CA ALA A 135 21.63 -9.54 -31.85
C ALA A 135 22.60 -10.12 -32.88
N LEU A 136 22.38 -11.39 -33.27
CA LEU A 136 23.19 -12.13 -34.23
C LEU A 136 22.75 -11.86 -35.67
#